data_AF-A0A6P5SA38-F1
#
_entry.id   AF-A0A6P5SA38-F1
#
_cell.length_a   1.000
_cell.length_b   1.000
_cell.length_c   1.000
_cell.angle_alpha   90.00
_cell.angle_beta   90.00
_cell.angle_gamma   90.00
#
_symmetry.space_group_name_H-M   'P 1'
#
loop_
_entity.id
_entity.type
_entity.pdbx_description
1 polymer ?
#
loop_
_entity_poly.entity_id
_entity_poly.type
_entity_poly.pdbx_seq_one_letter_code
_entity_poly.pdbx_strand_id
1 'polypeptide(L)'
;MCSLLSVKSSSSQPKLALCNPFLTISALILLSFYIFFFDKAPKYQPSNLLEAFKQSCPAANTSSPSPLPPTNLNHIVVGIVGSMNTWKKKKAYTEAWWKPNVTRGYLFLDRAPTLEFLPWPSSAPPFRISEDITGFKVYPKIVKPDQVRIIRTILETFREGDKDVRWYVMADDDTILFVDNLVEVLAKYDHTKYYYIGSSSECVKSNFDFSFDMAFGGGGYALSYPLVATLATKLDECIERYPYLRVSDFMLHSCLADLGVALTQEKGFHQIDLHGDISGLLSSHPQSPLISIHHIDAIDPIFPFMSRSESINHLMRPAKVDPSRLLQQTICYHRPSNWSFSISWGYSAHIYENIIPRSILRRPLETFRPWKNKRPPFYMFNTRPTYNDPCQAPHLFSFDSIDENVEGNQTVTTYSRTAPRGLPPCSSSANHSADFITKIQVTLPAIRLEARGKDCCDIAHAPDINTTQVIYRACMEGEIIA
;
A
#
# COMPACT_ATOMS: atom_id res chain seq x y z
N MET A 1 -13.95 -33.68 -51.53
CA MET A 1 -14.72 -34.74 -52.20
C MET A 1 -15.88 -35.15 -51.29
N CYS A 2 -17.07 -35.24 -51.88
CA CYS A 2 -18.38 -35.38 -51.24
C CYS A 2 -18.65 -36.73 -50.55
N SER A 3 -19.78 -36.74 -49.80
CA SER A 3 -20.77 -37.83 -49.62
C SER A 3 -20.65 -38.67 -48.34
N LEU A 4 -21.71 -39.06 -47.60
CA LEU A 4 -23.10 -38.63 -47.33
C LEU A 4 -23.68 -39.72 -46.38
N LEU A 5 -24.59 -39.30 -45.48
CA LEU A 5 -25.66 -40.10 -44.81
C LEU A 5 -25.26 -41.18 -43.77
N SER A 6 -26.08 -41.60 -42.80
CA SER A 6 -27.13 -41.08 -41.91
C SER A 6 -27.77 -42.31 -41.20
N VAL A 7 -28.34 -42.09 -40.00
CA VAL A 7 -29.34 -42.90 -39.26
C VAL A 7 -28.89 -44.16 -38.49
N LYS A 8 -28.95 -44.13 -37.15
CA LYS A 8 -30.06 -44.66 -36.30
C LYS A 8 -29.71 -44.67 -34.81
N SER A 9 -30.71 -44.29 -34.01
CA SER A 9 -30.78 -44.36 -32.55
C SER A 9 -30.82 -45.80 -32.01
N SER A 10 -30.25 -46.07 -30.83
CA SER A 10 -30.99 -46.65 -29.70
C SER A 10 -30.13 -46.74 -28.44
N SER A 11 -30.80 -46.62 -27.30
CA SER A 11 -30.31 -46.65 -25.92
C SER A 11 -29.52 -47.90 -25.52
N SER A 12 -28.44 -47.73 -24.76
CA SER A 12 -28.08 -48.69 -23.70
C SER A 12 -27.19 -48.03 -22.63
N GLN A 13 -27.48 -48.35 -21.38
CA GLN A 13 -26.90 -47.82 -20.15
C GLN A 13 -25.37 -47.95 -20.07
N PRO A 14 -24.64 -47.04 -19.41
CA PRO A 14 -23.23 -47.25 -19.13
C PRO A 14 -23.07 -48.30 -18.02
N LYS A 15 -22.49 -49.46 -18.39
CA LYS A 15 -22.00 -50.47 -17.45
C LYS A 15 -20.79 -49.93 -16.69
N LEU A 16 -20.86 -50.03 -15.37
CA LEU A 16 -19.80 -49.76 -14.41
C LEU A 16 -18.56 -50.62 -14.76
N ALA A 17 -17.44 -50.00 -15.11
CA ALA A 17 -16.19 -50.68 -15.35
C ALA A 17 -15.60 -51.16 -14.00
N LEU A 18 -15.37 -52.47 -13.88
CA LEU A 18 -14.69 -53.06 -12.72
C LEU A 18 -13.28 -52.48 -12.59
N CYS A 19 -13.00 -51.87 -11.43
CA CYS A 19 -11.67 -51.47 -11.01
C CYS A 19 -10.73 -52.68 -10.94
N ASN A 20 -9.54 -52.49 -11.51
CA ASN A 20 -8.46 -53.46 -11.59
C ASN A 20 -8.04 -53.93 -10.17
N PRO A 21 -8.12 -55.24 -9.84
CA PRO A 21 -7.84 -55.78 -8.51
C PRO A 21 -6.40 -55.53 -8.03
N PHE A 22 -5.48 -55.18 -8.94
CA PHE A 22 -4.11 -54.83 -8.56
C PHE A 22 -4.00 -53.47 -7.85
N LEU A 23 -4.89 -52.52 -8.13
CA LEU A 23 -4.88 -51.19 -7.50
C LEU A 23 -5.41 -51.23 -6.06
N THR A 24 -6.42 -52.06 -5.80
CA THR A 24 -6.98 -52.23 -4.44
C THR A 24 -6.00 -52.96 -3.51
N ILE A 25 -5.29 -53.96 -4.03
CA ILE A 25 -4.25 -54.67 -3.29
C ILE A 25 -3.07 -53.73 -2.97
N SER A 26 -2.64 -52.91 -3.95
CA SER A 26 -1.56 -51.92 -3.73
C SER A 26 -1.93 -50.88 -2.66
N ALA A 27 -3.16 -50.37 -2.69
CA ALA A 27 -3.66 -49.43 -1.68
C ALA A 27 -3.74 -50.06 -0.29
N LEU A 28 -4.17 -51.32 -0.17
CA LEU A 28 -4.20 -52.05 1.10
C LEU A 28 -2.78 -52.31 1.65
N ILE A 29 -1.82 -52.63 0.78
CA ILE A 29 -0.42 -52.80 1.17
C ILE A 29 0.15 -51.48 1.69
N LEU A 30 -0.06 -50.36 1.00
CA LEU A 30 0.38 -49.03 1.45
C LEU A 30 -0.28 -48.61 2.76
N LEU A 31 -1.57 -48.89 2.95
CA LEU A 31 -2.28 -48.62 4.20
C LEU A 31 -1.73 -49.49 5.35
N SER A 32 -1.45 -50.77 5.07
CA SER A 32 -0.85 -51.67 6.06
C SER A 32 0.57 -51.26 6.45
N PHE A 33 1.37 -50.76 5.50
CA PHE A 33 2.68 -50.17 5.80
C PHE A 33 2.55 -48.88 6.61
N TYR A 34 1.58 -48.02 6.29
CA TYR A 34 1.32 -46.80 7.07
C TYR A 34 0.96 -47.15 8.52
N ILE A 35 0.05 -48.10 8.74
CA ILE A 35 -0.31 -48.55 10.08
C ILE A 35 0.89 -49.21 10.77
N PHE A 36 1.63 -50.09 10.10
CA PHE A 36 2.76 -50.80 10.72
C PHE A 36 3.93 -49.88 11.11
N PHE A 37 4.19 -48.82 10.34
CA PHE A 37 5.28 -47.88 10.60
C PHE A 37 4.88 -46.71 11.52
N PHE A 38 3.63 -46.24 11.48
CA PHE A 38 3.20 -45.08 12.27
C PHE A 38 2.44 -45.43 13.56
N ASP A 39 1.96 -46.67 13.73
CA ASP A 39 1.29 -47.13 14.96
C ASP A 39 2.29 -47.60 16.05
N LYS A 40 3.60 -47.50 15.77
CA LYS A 40 4.70 -47.65 16.75
C LYS A 40 5.37 -46.32 17.11
N ALA A 41 4.62 -45.21 17.10
CA ALA A 41 5.00 -44.07 17.91
C ALA A 41 4.90 -44.47 19.40
N PRO A 42 5.95 -44.31 20.23
CA PRO A 42 5.85 -44.65 21.64
C PRO A 42 4.75 -43.78 22.27
N LYS A 43 3.77 -44.43 22.89
CA LYS A 43 2.81 -43.79 23.80
C LYS A 43 3.60 -43.12 24.91
N TYR A 44 3.91 -41.84 24.73
CA TYR A 44 4.50 -41.02 25.77
C TYR A 44 3.43 -40.83 26.84
N GLN A 45 3.54 -41.59 27.93
CA GLN A 45 2.90 -41.21 29.18
C GLN A 45 3.46 -39.84 29.60
N PRO A 46 2.63 -38.90 30.06
CA PRO A 46 3.15 -37.73 30.75
C PRO A 46 3.73 -38.22 32.06
N SER A 47 5.05 -38.40 32.12
CA SER A 47 5.76 -38.64 33.35
C SER A 47 5.65 -37.40 34.24
N ASN A 48 5.49 -37.62 35.55
CA ASN A 48 5.43 -36.62 36.63
C ASN A 48 6.73 -35.80 36.80
N LEU A 49 7.46 -35.51 35.73
CA LEU A 49 8.64 -34.65 35.71
C LEU A 49 8.30 -33.16 35.76
N LEU A 50 7.04 -32.78 35.47
CA LEU A 50 6.58 -31.39 35.57
C LEU A 50 6.18 -30.97 37.01
N GLU A 51 5.90 -31.93 37.90
CA GLU A 51 5.62 -31.63 39.32
C GLU A 51 6.89 -31.51 40.16
N ALA A 52 7.99 -32.16 39.76
CA ALA A 52 9.28 -32.07 40.44
C ALA A 52 10.03 -30.74 40.19
N PHE A 53 9.61 -29.93 39.21
CA PHE A 53 10.16 -28.59 38.96
C PHE A 53 9.39 -27.45 39.63
N LYS A 54 8.38 -27.75 40.45
CA LYS A 54 7.59 -26.74 41.19
C LYS A 54 8.16 -26.35 42.55
N GLN A 55 9.32 -26.87 42.95
CA GLN A 55 9.96 -26.46 44.20
C GLN A 55 11.34 -25.87 43.96
N SER A 56 11.52 -24.64 44.45
CA SER A 56 12.75 -23.87 44.54
C SER A 56 13.23 -23.14 43.27
N CYS A 57 12.45 -22.17 42.81
CA CYS A 57 13.02 -20.95 42.22
C CYS A 57 12.75 -19.79 43.18
N PRO A 58 13.78 -19.13 43.75
CA PRO A 58 13.55 -17.90 44.51
C PRO A 58 12.92 -16.88 43.57
N ALA A 59 11.85 -16.22 44.04
CA ALA A 59 11.17 -15.17 43.31
C ALA A 59 12.18 -14.07 42.97
N ALA A 60 12.72 -14.10 41.75
CA ALA A 60 13.35 -12.94 41.17
C ALA A 60 12.22 -11.91 41.03
N ASN A 61 12.36 -10.79 41.73
CA ASN A 61 11.57 -9.58 41.49
C ASN A 61 11.76 -9.19 40.02
N THR A 62 10.94 -9.76 39.16
CA THR A 62 10.74 -9.31 37.80
C THR A 62 9.87 -8.08 37.93
N SER A 63 10.51 -6.94 38.18
CA SER A 63 9.95 -5.67 37.73
C SER A 63 9.76 -5.85 36.22
N SER A 64 8.54 -6.21 35.80
CA SER A 64 8.12 -6.10 34.42
C SER A 64 8.54 -4.70 33.96
N PRO A 65 9.42 -4.57 32.94
CA PRO A 65 9.79 -3.26 32.44
C PRO A 65 8.48 -2.54 32.14
N SER A 66 8.31 -1.33 32.67
CA SER A 66 7.20 -0.48 32.27
C SER A 66 7.12 -0.50 30.74
N PRO A 67 5.94 -0.76 30.14
CA PRO A 67 5.84 -0.84 28.69
C PRO A 67 6.43 0.43 28.09
N LEU A 68 7.41 0.26 27.20
CA LEU A 68 8.05 1.39 26.52
C LEU A 68 6.95 2.27 25.92
N PRO A 69 7.08 3.60 25.97
CA PRO A 69 6.08 4.48 25.38
C PRO A 69 5.92 4.14 23.90
N PRO A 70 4.70 4.25 23.34
CA PRO A 70 4.44 3.91 21.95
C PRO A 70 5.32 4.71 21.00
N THR A 71 5.62 4.12 19.83
CA THR A 71 6.36 4.82 18.78
C THR A 71 5.60 6.09 18.40
N ASN A 72 6.35 7.17 18.22
CA ASN A 72 5.84 8.48 17.82
C ASN A 72 6.83 9.09 16.82
N LEU A 73 6.52 10.26 16.27
CA LEU A 73 7.33 10.88 15.23
C LEU A 73 8.79 11.15 15.63
N ASN A 74 9.04 11.50 16.89
CA ASN A 74 10.40 11.75 17.40
C ASN A 74 11.29 10.51 17.41
N HIS A 75 10.72 9.31 17.21
CA HIS A 75 11.46 8.06 17.12
C HIS A 75 11.83 7.68 15.68
N ILE A 76 11.45 8.48 14.68
CA ILE A 76 11.68 8.21 13.26
C ILE A 76 12.74 9.19 12.73
N VAL A 77 13.62 8.71 11.85
CA VAL A 77 14.53 9.55 11.02
C VAL A 77 14.27 9.20 9.57
N VAL A 78 14.03 10.21 8.73
CA VAL A 78 13.81 10.01 7.30
C VAL A 78 15.08 10.33 6.50
N GLY A 79 15.59 9.36 5.75
CA GLY A 79 16.65 9.57 4.77
C GLY A 79 16.02 9.76 3.39
N ILE A 80 16.09 10.97 2.86
CA ILE A 80 15.52 11.32 1.55
C ILE A 80 16.64 11.31 0.52
N VAL A 81 16.48 10.54 -0.54
CA VAL A 81 17.46 10.44 -1.61
C VAL A 81 17.04 11.39 -2.74
N GLY A 82 17.91 12.34 -3.07
CA GLY A 82 17.66 13.28 -4.15
C GLY A 82 18.81 13.40 -5.15
N SER A 83 18.55 14.19 -6.18
CA SER A 83 19.59 14.72 -7.08
C SER A 83 19.41 16.20 -7.34
N MET A 84 20.52 16.94 -7.36
CA MET A 84 20.52 18.36 -7.73
C MET A 84 20.04 18.63 -9.16
N ASN A 85 20.13 17.64 -10.06
CA ASN A 85 19.60 17.77 -11.43
C ASN A 85 18.07 17.84 -11.47
N THR A 86 17.39 17.14 -10.55
CA THR A 86 15.93 17.01 -10.52
C THR A 86 15.27 17.83 -9.40
N TRP A 87 16.06 18.29 -8.42
CA TRP A 87 15.58 18.99 -7.24
C TRP A 87 14.64 20.15 -7.54
N LYS A 88 14.95 20.98 -8.56
CA LYS A 88 14.08 22.11 -8.97
C LYS A 88 12.63 21.69 -9.21
N LYS A 89 12.44 20.53 -9.83
CA LYS A 89 11.12 20.00 -10.22
C LYS A 89 10.46 19.25 -9.06
N LYS A 90 11.26 18.53 -8.27
CA LYS A 90 10.76 17.59 -7.26
C LYS A 90 10.62 18.17 -5.85
N LYS A 91 11.28 19.29 -5.54
CA LYS A 91 11.25 19.90 -4.20
C LYS A 91 9.83 20.10 -3.66
N ALA A 92 8.87 20.43 -4.53
CA ALA A 92 7.47 20.65 -4.16
C ALA A 92 6.82 19.39 -3.57
N TYR A 93 7.25 18.20 -3.97
CA TYR A 93 6.75 16.93 -3.43
C TYR A 93 7.24 16.71 -2.00
N THR A 94 8.54 16.94 -1.76
CA THR A 94 9.12 16.89 -0.42
C THR A 94 8.50 17.96 0.49
N GLU A 95 8.35 19.19 -0.01
CA GLU A 95 7.73 20.31 0.72
C GLU A 95 6.25 20.05 1.09
N ALA A 96 5.53 19.22 0.34
CA ALA A 96 4.11 18.96 0.59
C ALA A 96 3.85 18.16 1.89
N TRP A 97 4.78 17.29 2.28
CA TRP A 97 4.62 16.44 3.48
C TRP A 97 5.63 16.72 4.59
N TRP A 98 6.77 17.34 4.27
CA TRP A 98 7.76 17.71 5.26
C TRP A 98 7.22 18.78 6.22
N LYS A 99 7.29 18.51 7.53
CA LYS A 99 6.86 19.45 8.58
C LYS A 99 8.12 20.09 9.21
N PRO A 100 8.44 21.37 8.94
CA PRO A 100 9.63 22.03 9.50
C PRO A 100 9.64 21.97 11.03
N ASN A 101 10.80 21.70 11.62
CA ASN A 101 11.00 21.55 13.08
C ASN A 101 10.20 20.41 13.74
N VAL A 102 9.52 19.57 12.97
CA VAL A 102 8.68 18.47 13.47
C VAL A 102 9.16 17.15 12.89
N THR A 103 9.35 17.07 11.57
CA THR A 103 9.95 15.90 10.93
C THR A 103 11.47 15.93 11.12
N ARG A 104 12.04 14.78 11.50
CA ARG A 104 13.48 14.58 11.60
C ARG A 104 13.99 13.76 10.43
N GLY A 105 15.08 14.20 9.81
CA GLY A 105 15.61 13.56 8.61
C GLY A 105 16.52 14.48 7.80
N TYR A 106 17.04 13.94 6.69
CA TYR A 106 18.05 14.59 5.86
C TYR A 106 17.83 14.29 4.38
N LEU A 107 18.10 15.28 3.53
CA LEU A 107 18.11 15.13 2.07
C LEU A 107 19.53 14.89 1.57
N PHE A 108 19.81 13.71 1.03
CA PHE A 108 21.10 13.33 0.48
C PHE A 108 21.17 13.60 -1.02
N LEU A 109 22.01 14.56 -1.38
CA LEU A 109 22.21 15.03 -2.75
C LEU A 109 23.49 14.45 -3.35
N ASP A 110 23.50 14.30 -4.67
CA ASP A 110 24.68 13.85 -5.43
C ASP A 110 25.81 14.89 -5.46
N ARG A 111 25.52 16.16 -5.19
CA ARG A 111 26.49 17.26 -5.15
C ARG A 111 25.94 18.48 -4.42
N ALA A 112 26.82 19.43 -4.11
CA ALA A 112 26.47 20.68 -3.44
C ALA A 112 25.35 21.46 -4.18
N PRO A 113 24.41 22.07 -3.44
CA PRO A 113 23.41 22.96 -4.03
C PRO A 113 24.04 24.08 -4.84
N THR A 114 23.46 24.39 -6.00
CA THR A 114 23.86 25.54 -6.82
C THR A 114 23.41 26.85 -6.16
N LEU A 115 23.97 27.98 -6.62
CA LEU A 115 23.63 29.31 -6.11
C LEU A 115 22.12 29.63 -6.17
N GLU A 116 21.37 29.03 -7.10
CA GLU A 116 19.90 29.19 -7.21
C GLU A 116 19.15 28.67 -5.97
N PHE A 117 19.71 27.71 -5.23
CA PHE A 117 19.09 27.09 -4.06
C PHE A 117 19.68 27.60 -2.74
N LEU A 118 20.50 28.65 -2.79
CA LEU A 118 21.15 29.22 -1.62
C LEU A 118 20.62 30.63 -1.32
N PRO A 119 20.38 30.99 -0.04
CA PRO A 119 20.55 30.14 1.15
C PRO A 119 19.54 28.99 1.19
N TRP A 120 19.96 27.83 1.74
CA TRP A 120 19.08 26.67 1.85
C TRP A 120 17.91 27.00 2.78
N PRO A 121 16.65 26.80 2.33
CA PRO A 121 15.50 27.23 3.11
C PRO A 121 15.35 26.39 4.38
N SER A 122 15.12 27.05 5.52
CA SER A 122 14.88 26.39 6.81
C SER A 122 13.59 25.55 6.84
N SER A 123 12.70 25.77 5.86
CA SER A 123 11.49 24.97 5.66
C SER A 123 11.75 23.65 4.93
N ALA A 124 12.91 23.46 4.28
CA ALA A 124 13.27 22.21 3.63
C ALA A 124 14.02 21.28 4.59
N PRO A 125 14.07 19.97 4.33
CA PRO A 125 14.95 19.06 5.06
C PRO A 125 16.41 19.55 4.98
N PRO A 126 17.19 19.45 6.07
CA PRO A 126 18.62 19.75 6.00
C PRO A 126 19.29 18.82 4.99
N PHE A 127 20.11 19.38 4.10
CA PHE A 127 20.77 18.58 3.08
C PHE A 127 22.13 18.03 3.55
N ARG A 128 22.55 16.93 2.93
CA ARG A 128 23.86 16.31 3.01
C ARG A 128 24.33 15.98 1.61
N ILE A 129 25.65 15.90 1.42
CA ILE A 129 26.24 15.46 0.16
C ILE A 129 26.68 14.02 0.36
N SER A 130 26.23 13.13 -0.51
CA SER A 130 26.58 11.72 -0.39
C SER A 130 28.10 11.53 -0.51
N GLU A 131 28.62 10.55 0.22
CA GLU A 131 30.05 10.25 0.24
C GLU A 131 30.54 9.75 -1.13
N ASP A 132 31.80 10.04 -1.44
CA ASP A 132 32.44 9.45 -2.61
C ASP A 132 32.64 7.93 -2.43
N ILE A 133 32.38 7.17 -3.50
CA ILE A 133 32.43 5.70 -3.49
C ILE A 133 33.67 5.14 -4.22
N THR A 134 34.58 6.00 -4.69
CA THR A 134 35.80 5.55 -5.38
C THR A 134 36.72 4.70 -4.50
N GLY A 135 36.56 4.79 -3.17
CA GLY A 135 37.33 4.02 -2.19
C GLY A 135 36.96 2.53 -2.07
N PHE A 136 35.89 2.07 -2.71
CA PHE A 136 35.52 0.64 -2.72
C PHE A 136 36.59 -0.21 -3.43
N LYS A 137 36.95 -1.37 -2.88
CA LYS A 137 37.98 -2.26 -3.48
C LYS A 137 37.61 -2.74 -4.87
N VAL A 138 36.31 -2.87 -5.12
CA VAL A 138 35.76 -3.30 -6.41
C VAL A 138 35.60 -2.15 -7.39
N TYR A 139 35.87 -0.90 -7.03
CA TYR A 139 35.84 0.23 -7.97
C TYR A 139 36.97 0.09 -9.02
N PRO A 140 36.76 0.38 -10.31
CA PRO A 140 35.54 0.88 -10.96
C PRO A 140 34.61 -0.22 -11.52
N LYS A 141 34.69 -1.47 -11.04
CA LYS A 141 33.88 -2.60 -11.53
C LYS A 141 32.40 -2.56 -11.10
N ILE A 142 32.02 -1.61 -10.23
CA ILE A 142 30.63 -1.37 -9.83
C ILE A 142 29.83 -0.94 -11.06
N VAL A 143 28.80 -1.73 -11.44
CA VAL A 143 28.04 -1.51 -12.68
C VAL A 143 27.18 -0.24 -12.61
N LYS A 144 26.67 0.12 -11.42
CA LYS A 144 25.85 1.31 -11.18
C LYS A 144 26.30 2.09 -9.92
N PRO A 145 27.33 2.95 -10.05
CA PRO A 145 27.81 3.81 -8.96
C PRO A 145 26.73 4.67 -8.30
N ASP A 146 25.81 5.20 -9.10
CA ASP A 146 24.69 6.02 -8.62
C ASP A 146 23.78 5.25 -7.66
N GLN A 147 23.58 3.95 -7.88
CA GLN A 147 22.74 3.10 -7.03
C GLN A 147 23.43 2.73 -5.71
N VAL A 148 24.76 2.60 -5.73
CA VAL A 148 25.56 2.42 -4.52
C VAL A 148 25.46 3.66 -3.61
N ARG A 149 25.48 4.86 -4.19
CA ARG A 149 25.22 6.10 -3.45
C ARG A 149 23.84 6.08 -2.77
N ILE A 150 22.80 5.65 -3.49
CA ILE A 150 21.42 5.59 -2.97
C ILE A 150 21.34 4.66 -1.75
N ILE A 151 21.79 3.41 -1.86
CA ILE A 151 21.74 2.46 -0.73
C ILE A 151 22.61 2.89 0.46
N ARG A 152 23.77 3.53 0.21
CA ARG A 152 24.64 4.05 1.28
C ARG A 152 23.99 5.19 2.08
N THR A 153 22.93 5.81 1.58
CA THR A 153 22.11 6.76 2.37
C THR A 153 21.64 6.17 3.70
N ILE A 154 21.42 4.85 3.79
CA ILE A 154 21.08 4.17 5.05
C ILE A 154 22.21 4.35 6.09
N LEU A 155 23.45 4.08 5.67
CA LEU A 155 24.63 4.22 6.49
C LEU A 155 24.91 5.69 6.83
N GLU A 156 24.79 6.58 5.85
CA GLU A 156 25.02 8.01 6.02
C GLU A 156 23.98 8.62 6.99
N THR A 157 22.71 8.26 6.87
CA THR A 157 21.65 8.67 7.81
C THR A 157 21.91 8.15 9.22
N PHE A 158 22.39 6.91 9.36
CA PHE A 158 22.75 6.34 10.67
C PHE A 158 23.92 7.10 11.33
N ARG A 159 24.90 7.53 10.53
CA ARG A 159 26.10 8.24 10.99
C ARG A 159 25.83 9.67 11.47
N GLU A 160 24.68 10.26 11.14
CA GLU A 160 24.25 11.55 11.72
C GLU A 160 24.10 11.47 13.25
N GLY A 161 23.91 10.26 13.81
CA GLY A 161 24.08 10.02 15.24
C GLY A 161 22.92 10.51 16.11
N ASP A 162 21.74 10.71 15.51
CA ASP A 162 20.48 11.03 16.17
C ASP A 162 20.21 10.12 17.38
N LYS A 163 19.63 10.70 18.43
CA LYS A 163 19.29 9.99 19.68
C LYS A 163 17.84 9.52 19.68
N ASP A 164 17.55 8.50 20.48
CA ASP A 164 16.23 7.88 20.62
C ASP A 164 15.56 7.52 19.28
N VAL A 165 16.35 7.03 18.32
CA VAL A 165 15.82 6.53 17.05
C VAL A 165 15.36 5.09 17.23
N ARG A 166 14.16 4.79 16.74
CA ARG A 166 13.59 3.44 16.64
C ARG A 166 13.52 2.96 15.20
N TRP A 167 13.31 3.88 14.27
CA TRP A 167 13.09 3.57 12.85
C TRP A 167 13.84 4.55 11.95
N TYR A 168 14.49 4.00 10.93
CA TYR A 168 15.02 4.74 9.79
C TYR A 168 14.13 4.49 8.59
N VAL A 169 13.61 5.55 7.98
CA VAL A 169 12.67 5.46 6.86
C VAL A 169 13.35 6.06 5.63
N MET A 170 13.53 5.28 4.59
CA MET A 170 14.14 5.75 3.34
C MET A 170 13.05 6.07 2.33
N ALA A 171 13.24 7.15 1.56
CA ALA A 171 12.32 7.58 0.52
C ALA A 171 13.07 8.37 -0.58
N ASP A 172 12.52 8.38 -1.80
CA ASP A 172 13.02 9.22 -2.90
C ASP A 172 12.45 10.65 -2.82
N ASP A 173 13.11 11.60 -3.48
CA ASP A 173 12.73 13.02 -3.52
C ASP A 173 11.38 13.32 -4.22
N ASP A 174 10.77 12.33 -4.87
CA ASP A 174 9.41 12.34 -5.41
C ASP A 174 8.44 11.36 -4.73
N THR A 175 8.79 10.90 -3.53
CA THR A 175 7.90 10.13 -2.66
C THR A 175 7.12 11.08 -1.77
N ILE A 176 5.80 10.91 -1.72
CA ILE A 176 4.93 11.60 -0.75
C ILE A 176 4.75 10.69 0.46
N LEU A 177 5.16 11.12 1.65
CA LEU A 177 4.97 10.36 2.89
C LEU A 177 3.80 10.88 3.72
N PHE A 178 2.92 9.98 4.14
CA PHE A 178 1.84 10.26 5.09
C PHE A 178 2.32 9.91 6.50
N VAL A 179 3.13 10.81 7.06
CA VAL A 179 3.92 10.58 8.27
C VAL A 179 3.09 10.16 9.49
N ASP A 180 1.87 10.71 9.64
CA ASP A 180 1.00 10.36 10.76
C ASP A 180 0.52 8.90 10.68
N ASN A 181 0.20 8.41 9.47
CA ASN A 181 -0.13 6.99 9.23
C ASN A 181 1.10 6.09 9.38
N LEU A 182 2.27 6.54 8.94
CA LEU A 182 3.53 5.82 9.10
C LEU A 182 3.83 5.54 10.58
N VAL A 183 3.63 6.54 11.45
CA VAL A 183 3.78 6.39 12.90
C VAL A 183 2.81 5.34 13.46
N GLU A 184 1.52 5.41 13.09
CA GLU A 184 0.50 4.43 13.53
C GLU A 184 0.87 3.01 13.11
N VAL A 185 1.39 2.83 11.90
CA VAL A 185 1.82 1.52 11.38
C VAL A 185 3.05 1.01 12.12
N LEU A 186 4.10 1.82 12.26
CA LEU A 186 5.34 1.42 12.93
C LEU A 186 5.18 1.18 14.44
N ALA A 187 4.17 1.79 15.07
CA ALA A 187 3.84 1.54 16.48
C ALA A 187 3.37 0.11 16.76
N LYS A 188 2.97 -0.66 15.74
CA LYS A 188 2.53 -2.06 15.86
C LYS A 188 3.69 -3.03 16.05
N TYR A 189 4.91 -2.62 15.70
CA TYR A 189 6.07 -3.49 15.62
C TYR A 189 7.04 -3.27 16.79
N ASP A 190 7.62 -4.35 17.30
CA ASP A 190 8.66 -4.29 18.33
C ASP A 190 9.97 -3.76 17.72
N HIS A 191 10.19 -2.46 17.84
CA HIS A 191 11.35 -1.77 17.29
C HIS A 191 12.71 -2.27 17.82
N THR A 192 12.74 -3.16 18.82
CA THR A 192 13.97 -3.79 19.33
C THR A 192 14.38 -5.04 18.54
N LYS A 193 13.54 -5.50 17.60
CA LYS A 193 13.82 -6.61 16.68
C LYS A 193 14.24 -6.11 15.31
N TYR A 194 14.74 -7.02 14.47
CA TYR A 194 15.03 -6.73 13.07
C TYR A 194 13.74 -6.69 12.27
N TYR A 195 13.45 -5.52 11.73
CA TYR A 195 12.33 -5.30 10.83
C TYR A 195 12.80 -4.56 9.58
N TYR A 196 12.45 -5.12 8.43
CA TYR A 196 12.47 -4.49 7.12
C TYR A 196 11.03 -4.41 6.62
N ILE A 197 10.44 -3.21 6.66
CA ILE A 197 9.01 -3.00 6.41
C ILE A 197 8.84 -2.15 5.15
N GLY A 198 7.99 -2.59 4.23
CA GLY A 198 7.68 -1.87 3.00
C GLY A 198 6.75 -2.69 2.10
N SER A 199 6.72 -2.38 0.80
CA SER A 199 5.91 -3.16 -0.16
C SER A 199 6.63 -3.40 -1.47
N SER A 200 6.29 -4.52 -2.09
CA SER A 200 6.60 -4.79 -3.50
C SER A 200 5.85 -3.82 -4.43
N SER A 201 6.31 -3.72 -5.68
CA SER A 201 5.67 -2.89 -6.72
C SER A 201 4.29 -3.43 -7.11
N GLU A 202 3.39 -2.54 -7.52
CA GLU A 202 2.11 -2.90 -8.15
C GLU A 202 2.30 -3.62 -9.50
N CYS A 203 3.48 -3.50 -10.11
CA CYS A 203 3.82 -4.07 -11.41
C CYS A 203 4.46 -5.45 -11.28
N VAL A 204 3.83 -6.48 -11.87
CA VAL A 204 4.35 -7.87 -11.89
C VAL A 204 5.74 -7.92 -12.49
N LYS A 205 5.97 -7.18 -13.59
CA LYS A 205 7.26 -7.23 -14.29
C LYS A 205 8.39 -6.61 -13.49
N SER A 206 8.12 -5.56 -12.71
CA SER A 206 9.11 -4.95 -11.82
C SER A 206 9.51 -5.95 -10.74
N ASN A 207 8.55 -6.61 -10.09
CA ASN A 207 8.83 -7.63 -9.08
C ASN A 207 9.57 -8.84 -9.67
N PHE A 208 9.17 -9.30 -10.86
CA PHE A 208 9.83 -10.41 -11.55
C PHE A 208 11.29 -10.10 -11.93
N ASP A 209 11.58 -8.87 -12.35
CA ASP A 209 12.94 -8.45 -12.73
C ASP A 209 13.89 -8.31 -11.54
N PHE A 210 13.33 -8.07 -10.35
CA PHE A 210 14.09 -7.83 -9.13
C PHE A 210 13.74 -8.89 -8.08
N SER A 211 12.76 -8.63 -7.22
CA SER A 211 12.25 -9.60 -6.26
C SER A 211 10.82 -9.28 -5.84
N PHE A 212 10.03 -10.32 -5.56
CA PHE A 212 8.72 -10.18 -4.92
C PHE A 212 8.84 -9.98 -3.39
N ASP A 213 10.02 -10.27 -2.82
CA ASP A 213 10.32 -10.21 -1.39
C ASP A 213 11.17 -8.98 -1.03
N MET A 214 11.09 -7.93 -1.85
CA MET A 214 11.82 -6.67 -1.69
C MET A 214 10.85 -5.50 -1.60
N ALA A 215 11.11 -4.59 -0.67
CA ALA A 215 10.46 -3.28 -0.70
C ALA A 215 11.13 -2.41 -1.76
N PHE A 216 10.32 -1.82 -2.63
CA PHE A 216 10.81 -0.88 -3.64
C PHE A 216 11.08 0.48 -2.98
N GLY A 217 12.26 1.04 -3.26
CA GLY A 217 12.80 2.22 -2.59
C GLY A 217 12.03 3.50 -2.88
N GLY A 218 11.51 3.64 -4.09
CA GLY A 218 10.62 4.74 -4.46
C GLY A 218 9.32 4.72 -3.65
N GLY A 219 8.73 3.54 -3.43
CA GLY A 219 7.62 3.36 -2.50
C GLY A 219 8.01 3.67 -1.05
N GLY A 220 9.30 3.69 -0.72
CA GLY A 220 9.82 3.88 0.62
C GLY A 220 9.76 2.62 1.48
N TYR A 221 10.61 2.57 2.49
CA TYR A 221 10.67 1.46 3.44
C TYR A 221 11.21 1.91 4.80
N ALA A 222 10.87 1.17 5.84
CA ALA A 222 11.33 1.38 7.20
C ALA A 222 12.25 0.24 7.66
N LEU A 223 13.33 0.60 8.33
CA LEU A 223 14.28 -0.30 8.97
C LEU A 223 14.32 0.00 10.47
N SER A 224 14.16 -1.03 11.30
CA SER A 224 14.34 -0.89 12.75
C SER A 224 15.78 -0.48 13.10
N TYR A 225 15.95 0.30 14.16
CA TYR A 225 17.28 0.74 14.64
C TYR A 225 18.32 -0.38 14.74
N PRO A 226 18.08 -1.52 15.44
CA PRO A 226 19.11 -2.55 15.59
C PRO A 226 19.51 -3.22 14.26
N LEU A 227 18.59 -3.26 13.28
CA LEU A 227 18.89 -3.73 11.94
C LEU A 227 19.83 -2.76 11.22
N VAL A 228 19.54 -1.46 11.26
CA VAL A 228 20.41 -0.44 10.63
C VAL A 228 21.78 -0.39 11.31
N ALA A 229 21.85 -0.48 12.64
CA ALA A 229 23.11 -0.54 13.36
C ALA A 229 23.99 -1.72 12.91
N THR A 230 23.37 -2.88 12.67
CA THR A 230 24.07 -4.06 12.13
C THR A 230 24.49 -3.85 10.68
N LEU A 231 23.54 -3.42 9.84
CA LEU A 231 23.77 -3.19 8.42
C LEU A 231 24.88 -2.15 8.20
N ALA A 232 24.95 -1.10 9.01
CA ALA A 232 25.97 -0.06 8.93
C ALA A 232 27.40 -0.60 9.05
N THR A 233 27.60 -1.75 9.72
CA THR A 233 28.91 -2.41 9.84
C THR A 233 29.23 -3.38 8.70
N LYS A 234 28.24 -3.70 7.86
CA LYS A 234 28.32 -4.76 6.84
C LYS A 234 27.98 -4.30 5.43
N LEU A 235 27.35 -3.14 5.27
CA LEU A 235 26.76 -2.69 4.01
C LEU A 235 27.80 -2.57 2.90
N ASP A 236 28.93 -1.91 3.18
CA ASP A 236 29.99 -1.73 2.18
C ASP A 236 30.57 -3.10 1.75
N GLU A 237 30.82 -4.04 2.67
CA GLU A 237 31.27 -5.40 2.35
C GLU A 237 30.24 -6.16 1.50
N CYS A 238 28.95 -6.01 1.81
CA CYS A 238 27.88 -6.61 1.01
C CYS A 238 27.82 -6.02 -0.41
N ILE A 239 27.97 -4.71 -0.57
CA ILE A 239 28.02 -4.06 -1.89
C ILE A 239 29.23 -4.58 -2.69
N GLU A 240 30.39 -4.77 -2.04
CA GLU A 240 31.57 -5.39 -2.66
C GLU A 240 31.33 -6.84 -3.09
N ARG A 241 30.44 -7.57 -2.42
CA ARG A 241 30.02 -8.93 -2.78
C ARG A 241 29.14 -8.95 -4.04
N TYR A 242 28.34 -7.90 -4.25
CA TYR A 242 27.37 -7.80 -5.33
C TYR A 242 27.59 -6.61 -6.29
N PRO A 243 28.80 -6.42 -6.85
CA PRO A 243 29.13 -5.23 -7.65
C PRO A 243 28.39 -5.17 -8.99
N TYR A 244 27.78 -6.28 -9.40
CA TYR A 244 27.02 -6.44 -10.65
C TYR A 244 25.55 -6.03 -10.54
N LEU A 245 25.02 -5.87 -9.32
CA LEU A 245 23.63 -5.43 -9.14
C LEU A 245 23.46 -3.99 -9.61
N ARG A 246 22.27 -3.68 -10.14
CA ARG A 246 22.00 -2.44 -10.88
C ARG A 246 20.94 -1.55 -10.25
N VAL A 247 20.40 -1.92 -9.10
CA VAL A 247 19.31 -1.21 -8.41
C VAL A 247 19.58 -1.28 -6.91
N SER A 248 19.53 -0.14 -6.24
CA SER A 248 19.81 0.02 -4.80
C SER A 248 18.95 -0.90 -3.94
N ASP A 249 17.67 -1.00 -4.25
CA ASP A 249 16.71 -1.74 -3.45
C ASP A 249 17.00 -3.23 -3.51
N PHE A 250 17.44 -3.71 -4.68
CA PHE A 250 17.80 -5.10 -4.87
C PHE A 250 19.14 -5.45 -4.23
N MET A 251 20.06 -4.48 -4.16
CA MET A 251 21.26 -4.60 -3.33
C MET A 251 20.87 -4.72 -1.85
N LEU A 252 19.97 -3.86 -1.35
CA LEU A 252 19.53 -3.88 0.04
C LEU A 252 18.86 -5.21 0.38
N HIS A 253 17.92 -5.66 -0.45
CA HIS A 253 17.27 -6.96 -0.29
C HIS A 253 18.30 -8.10 -0.23
N SER A 254 19.29 -8.11 -1.11
CA SER A 254 20.36 -9.12 -1.10
C SER A 254 21.16 -9.09 0.22
N CYS A 255 21.54 -7.89 0.69
CA CYS A 255 22.24 -7.73 1.97
C CYS A 255 21.42 -8.15 3.19
N LEU A 256 20.11 -7.88 3.17
CA LEU A 256 19.20 -8.28 4.24
C LEU A 256 18.95 -9.80 4.23
N ALA A 257 18.88 -10.41 3.05
CA ALA A 257 18.78 -11.86 2.90
C ALA A 257 20.03 -12.56 3.47
N ASP A 258 21.22 -12.02 3.26
CA ASP A 258 22.46 -12.51 3.89
C ASP A 258 22.42 -12.43 5.43
N LEU A 259 21.65 -11.48 5.99
CA LEU A 259 21.41 -11.34 7.43
C LEU A 259 20.23 -12.17 7.93
N GLY A 260 19.54 -12.91 7.05
CA GLY A 260 18.35 -13.69 7.38
C GLY A 260 17.10 -12.85 7.69
N VAL A 261 17.05 -11.60 7.21
CA VAL A 261 15.93 -10.68 7.43
C VAL A 261 15.03 -10.65 6.20
N ALA A 262 13.78 -11.09 6.38
CA ALA A 262 12.75 -11.06 5.34
C ALA A 262 11.96 -9.75 5.37
N LEU A 263 11.37 -9.41 4.22
CA LEU A 263 10.44 -8.29 4.09
C LEU A 263 9.16 -8.53 4.90
N THR A 264 8.80 -7.53 5.69
CA THR A 264 7.49 -7.38 6.32
C THR A 264 6.62 -6.50 5.42
N GLN A 265 5.63 -7.10 4.77
CA GLN A 265 4.79 -6.44 3.77
C GLN A 265 3.74 -5.53 4.44
N GLU A 266 3.75 -4.24 4.10
CA GLU A 266 2.75 -3.25 4.50
C GLU A 266 2.10 -2.61 3.27
N LYS A 267 0.78 -2.81 3.10
CA LYS A 267 0.04 -2.47 1.87
C LYS A 267 -0.10 -0.97 1.60
N GLY A 268 0.28 -0.13 2.55
CA GLY A 268 0.19 1.33 2.41
C GLY A 268 1.38 1.97 1.71
N PHE A 269 2.45 1.22 1.47
CA PHE A 269 3.59 1.70 0.68
C PHE A 269 3.33 1.46 -0.80
N HIS A 270 3.35 2.51 -1.62
CA HIS A 270 3.05 2.41 -3.05
C HIS A 270 4.21 2.92 -3.91
N GLN A 271 4.77 2.01 -4.71
CA GLN A 271 5.77 2.32 -5.73
C GLN A 271 5.11 2.98 -6.96
N ILE A 272 3.89 2.55 -7.32
CA ILE A 272 3.13 2.95 -8.52
C ILE A 272 4.02 2.98 -9.76
N ASP A 273 4.60 1.81 -10.06
CA ASP A 273 5.11 1.53 -11.40
C ASP A 273 3.90 1.39 -12.36
N LEU A 274 3.24 2.51 -12.65
CA LEU A 274 2.12 2.67 -13.58
C LEU A 274 2.29 3.99 -14.34
N HIS A 275 1.60 4.14 -15.47
CA HIS A 275 1.62 5.37 -16.28
C HIS A 275 0.22 5.94 -16.49
N GLY A 276 0.14 7.25 -16.69
CA GLY A 276 -1.11 7.95 -17.02
C GLY A 276 -2.02 8.15 -15.80
N ASP A 277 -3.33 8.06 -16.02
CA ASP A 277 -4.35 8.32 -15.00
C ASP A 277 -4.47 7.16 -13.98
N ILE A 278 -3.94 7.36 -12.78
CA ILE A 278 -4.04 6.38 -11.67
C ILE A 278 -5.29 6.53 -10.81
N SER A 279 -6.29 7.33 -11.22
CA SER A 279 -7.49 7.59 -10.43
C SER A 279 -8.24 6.32 -10.06
N GLY A 280 -8.26 5.30 -10.92
CA GLY A 280 -8.86 4.01 -10.63
C GLY A 280 -8.21 3.29 -9.45
N LEU A 281 -6.88 3.34 -9.33
CA LEU A 281 -6.11 2.77 -8.22
C LEU A 281 -6.42 3.51 -6.92
N LEU A 282 -6.27 4.84 -6.92
CA LEU A 282 -6.47 5.67 -5.73
C LEU A 282 -7.92 5.61 -5.24
N SER A 283 -8.90 5.58 -6.15
CA SER A 283 -10.34 5.50 -5.80
C SER A 283 -10.76 4.17 -5.18
N SER A 284 -9.92 3.13 -5.30
CA SER A 284 -10.22 1.77 -4.82
C SER A 284 -9.19 1.29 -3.80
N HIS A 285 -8.49 2.22 -3.15
CA HIS A 285 -7.47 1.88 -2.17
C HIS A 285 -8.08 1.04 -1.03
N PRO A 286 -7.38 -0.02 -0.60
CA PRO A 286 -7.88 -0.91 0.45
C PRO A 286 -8.07 -0.20 1.79
N GLN A 287 -8.72 -0.90 2.71
CA GLN A 287 -8.94 -0.47 4.10
C GLN A 287 -7.66 -0.68 4.93
N SER A 288 -6.58 0.00 4.52
CA SER A 288 -5.30 0.09 5.21
C SER A 288 -4.85 1.55 5.22
N PRO A 289 -4.05 1.99 6.21
CA PRO A 289 -3.48 3.32 6.18
C PRO A 289 -2.62 3.51 4.92
N LEU A 290 -2.82 4.61 4.22
CA LEU A 290 -1.94 5.05 3.14
C LEU A 290 -0.64 5.58 3.77
N ILE A 291 0.51 5.04 3.38
CA ILE A 291 1.81 5.40 3.97
C ILE A 291 2.63 6.24 3.00
N SER A 292 2.64 5.85 1.71
CA SER A 292 3.40 6.58 0.71
C SER A 292 2.81 6.46 -0.69
N ILE A 293 3.11 7.44 -1.54
CA ILE A 293 2.84 7.42 -2.98
C ILE A 293 4.11 7.89 -3.70
N HIS A 294 4.63 7.03 -4.57
CA HIS A 294 5.59 7.28 -5.65
C HIS A 294 4.92 6.76 -6.93
N HIS A 295 5.30 6.98 -8.19
CA HIS A 295 6.28 7.88 -8.79
C HIS A 295 5.54 9.05 -9.46
N ILE A 296 5.39 10.19 -8.76
CA ILE A 296 4.46 11.26 -9.17
C ILE A 296 4.77 11.82 -10.57
N ASP A 297 6.04 11.85 -10.97
CA ASP A 297 6.47 12.36 -12.28
C ASP A 297 6.08 11.46 -13.47
N ALA A 298 5.76 10.17 -13.23
CA ALA A 298 5.40 9.21 -14.27
C ALA A 298 3.89 9.10 -14.53
N ILE A 299 3.08 9.68 -13.64
CA ILE A 299 1.61 9.62 -13.68
C ILE A 299 1.02 10.97 -14.07
N ASP A 300 -0.22 11.00 -14.53
CA ASP A 300 -0.94 12.26 -14.73
C ASP A 300 -1.24 12.92 -13.37
N PRO A 301 -1.49 14.25 -13.30
CA PRO A 301 -1.96 14.88 -12.08
C PRO A 301 -3.16 14.13 -11.49
N ILE A 302 -3.14 13.84 -10.19
CA ILE A 302 -4.16 13.00 -9.55
C ILE A 302 -5.52 13.71 -9.42
N PHE A 303 -5.54 15.04 -9.61
CA PHE A 303 -6.76 15.84 -9.71
C PHE A 303 -6.85 16.54 -11.08
N PRO A 304 -8.06 16.65 -11.64
CA PRO A 304 -8.28 17.33 -12.91
C PRO A 304 -7.97 18.84 -12.78
N PHE A 305 -7.51 19.44 -13.88
CA PHE A 305 -7.24 20.90 -13.99
C PHE A 305 -6.18 21.44 -13.01
N MET A 306 -5.37 20.56 -12.40
CA MET A 306 -4.27 20.93 -11.52
C MET A 306 -2.94 20.41 -12.08
N SER A 307 -1.83 21.06 -11.75
CA SER A 307 -0.50 20.48 -11.91
C SER A 307 -0.28 19.34 -10.91
N ARG A 308 0.81 18.55 -11.10
CA ARG A 308 1.15 17.46 -10.17
C ARG A 308 1.36 17.97 -8.74
N SER A 309 2.13 19.05 -8.56
CA SER A 309 2.39 19.62 -7.23
C SER A 309 1.13 20.21 -6.60
N GLU A 310 0.28 20.91 -7.36
CA GLU A 310 -1.01 21.40 -6.87
C GLU A 310 -1.94 20.24 -6.46
N SER A 311 -1.97 19.17 -7.25
CA SER A 311 -2.79 17.98 -6.94
C SER A 311 -2.36 17.31 -5.64
N ILE A 312 -1.04 17.18 -5.40
CA ILE A 312 -0.52 16.64 -4.14
C ILE A 312 -0.89 17.56 -2.97
N ASN A 313 -0.66 18.87 -3.09
CA ASN A 313 -1.03 19.82 -2.05
C ASN A 313 -2.54 19.79 -1.73
N HIS A 314 -3.38 19.58 -2.76
CA HIS A 314 -4.82 19.41 -2.60
C HIS A 314 -5.17 18.12 -1.84
N LEU A 315 -4.52 16.98 -2.14
CA LEU A 315 -4.68 15.73 -1.40
C LEU A 315 -4.23 15.86 0.07
N MET A 316 -3.20 16.69 0.34
CA MET A 316 -2.70 16.90 1.69
C MET A 316 -3.68 17.66 2.59
N ARG A 317 -4.74 18.29 2.05
CA ARG A 317 -5.77 18.97 2.85
C ARG A 317 -6.56 17.96 3.70
N PRO A 318 -7.26 16.97 3.15
CA PRO A 318 -7.94 15.95 3.95
C PRO A 318 -6.95 15.07 4.73
N ALA A 319 -5.73 14.84 4.22
CA ALA A 319 -4.70 14.11 4.93
C ALA A 319 -4.33 14.72 6.30
N LYS A 320 -4.45 16.05 6.45
CA LYS A 320 -4.18 16.74 7.72
C LYS A 320 -5.33 16.60 8.73
N VAL A 321 -6.55 16.36 8.25
CA VAL A 321 -7.75 16.30 9.10
C VAL A 321 -7.97 14.87 9.61
N ASP A 322 -7.90 13.88 8.73
CA ASP A 322 -7.98 12.47 9.12
C ASP A 322 -7.09 11.61 8.21
N PRO A 323 -5.78 11.55 8.50
CA PRO A 323 -4.85 10.79 7.67
C PRO A 323 -5.24 9.30 7.60
N SER A 324 -5.84 8.76 8.66
CA SER A 324 -6.12 7.33 8.78
C SER A 324 -7.14 6.84 7.76
N ARG A 325 -8.12 7.68 7.37
CA ARG A 325 -9.17 7.35 6.37
C ARG A 325 -8.79 7.71 4.93
N LEU A 326 -7.68 8.40 4.71
CA LEU A 326 -7.29 8.90 3.39
C LEU A 326 -7.25 7.77 2.33
N LEU A 327 -7.93 8.02 1.21
CA LEU A 327 -8.16 7.09 0.10
C LEU A 327 -8.97 5.83 0.41
N GLN A 328 -9.30 5.54 1.67
CA GLN A 328 -10.01 4.31 2.00
C GLN A 328 -11.39 4.28 1.33
N GLN A 329 -11.64 3.23 0.55
CA GLN A 329 -12.88 3.09 -0.21
C GLN A 329 -14.05 2.59 0.66
N THR A 330 -15.11 3.39 0.73
CA THR A 330 -16.39 3.05 1.36
C THR A 330 -17.47 2.94 0.29
N ILE A 331 -18.33 1.93 0.39
CA ILE A 331 -19.36 1.63 -0.62
C ILE A 331 -20.72 1.54 0.06
N CYS A 332 -21.71 2.26 -0.47
CA CYS A 332 -23.11 2.21 -0.04
C CYS A 332 -24.07 2.19 -1.22
N TYR A 333 -25.34 1.94 -0.93
CA TYR A 333 -26.36 1.68 -1.92
C TYR A 333 -27.59 2.55 -1.68
N HIS A 334 -28.00 3.30 -2.69
CA HIS A 334 -29.29 3.98 -2.69
C HIS A 334 -30.30 3.07 -3.41
N ARG A 335 -30.90 2.15 -2.65
CA ARG A 335 -31.84 1.15 -3.20
C ARG A 335 -33.05 1.78 -3.90
N PRO A 336 -33.66 2.88 -3.42
CA PRO A 336 -34.80 3.48 -4.11
C PRO A 336 -34.51 3.89 -5.56
N SER A 337 -33.29 4.36 -5.85
CA SER A 337 -32.86 4.73 -7.21
C SER A 337 -32.02 3.67 -7.92
N ASN A 338 -31.80 2.51 -7.30
CA ASN A 338 -30.87 1.47 -7.78
C ASN A 338 -29.44 2.00 -8.04
N TRP A 339 -28.91 2.85 -7.15
CA TRP A 339 -27.56 3.40 -7.31
C TRP A 339 -26.55 2.78 -6.34
N SER A 340 -25.31 2.63 -6.81
CA SER A 340 -24.16 2.35 -5.95
C SER A 340 -23.28 3.59 -5.81
N PHE A 341 -22.86 3.86 -4.60
CA PHE A 341 -21.89 4.89 -4.27
C PHE A 341 -20.57 4.23 -3.91
N SER A 342 -19.47 4.75 -4.44
CA SER A 342 -18.11 4.37 -4.07
C SER A 342 -17.33 5.64 -3.74
N ILE A 343 -17.00 5.82 -2.47
CA ILE A 343 -16.33 7.01 -1.94
C ILE A 343 -14.92 6.63 -1.51
N SER A 344 -13.93 7.26 -2.12
CA SER A 344 -12.53 7.26 -1.68
C SER A 344 -12.29 8.53 -0.90
N TRP A 345 -12.27 8.42 0.43
CA TRP A 345 -12.32 9.59 1.30
C TRP A 345 -11.12 10.53 1.07
N GLY A 346 -11.41 11.82 0.87
CA GLY A 346 -10.40 12.85 0.58
C GLY A 346 -9.91 12.88 -0.88
N TYR A 347 -10.48 12.06 -1.78
CA TYR A 347 -10.03 11.99 -3.17
C TYR A 347 -11.15 12.00 -4.21
N SER A 348 -12.03 11.01 -4.21
CA SER A 348 -13.06 10.87 -5.24
C SER A 348 -14.35 10.24 -4.71
N ALA A 349 -15.44 10.51 -5.40
CA ALA A 349 -16.71 9.82 -5.20
C ALA A 349 -17.31 9.44 -6.54
N HIS A 350 -17.88 8.25 -6.61
CA HIS A 350 -18.51 7.71 -7.81
C HIS A 350 -19.97 7.33 -7.55
N ILE A 351 -20.84 7.66 -8.50
CA ILE A 351 -22.22 7.15 -8.54
C ILE A 351 -22.34 6.21 -9.74
N TYR A 352 -22.77 4.98 -9.51
CA TYR A 352 -23.15 4.03 -10.55
C TYR A 352 -24.66 3.92 -10.58
N GLU A 353 -25.28 4.05 -11.74
CA GLU A 353 -26.73 3.89 -11.93
C GLU A 353 -27.15 2.41 -11.99
N ASN A 354 -26.55 1.60 -11.13
CA ASN A 354 -26.82 0.18 -10.97
C ASN A 354 -26.36 -0.26 -9.58
N ILE A 355 -26.97 -1.32 -9.03
CA ILE A 355 -26.49 -1.98 -7.81
C ILE A 355 -25.35 -2.93 -8.21
N ILE A 356 -24.11 -2.49 -7.96
CA ILE A 356 -22.90 -3.25 -8.25
C ILE A 356 -22.34 -3.81 -6.94
N PRO A 357 -22.16 -5.14 -6.83
CA PRO A 357 -21.62 -5.77 -5.64
C PRO A 357 -20.27 -5.18 -5.23
N ARG A 358 -20.05 -5.04 -3.93
CA ARG A 358 -18.79 -4.55 -3.34
C ARG A 358 -17.57 -5.36 -3.81
N SER A 359 -17.72 -6.67 -4.01
CA SER A 359 -16.65 -7.55 -4.53
C SER A 359 -16.18 -7.15 -5.93
N ILE A 360 -17.04 -6.48 -6.71
CA ILE A 360 -16.70 -5.94 -8.02
C ILE A 360 -16.14 -4.52 -7.89
N LEU A 361 -16.80 -3.64 -7.13
CA LEU A 361 -16.42 -2.23 -6.97
C LEU A 361 -15.06 -2.02 -6.29
N ARG A 362 -14.63 -2.97 -5.45
CA ARG A 362 -13.29 -2.97 -4.83
C ARG A 362 -12.15 -3.21 -5.81
N ARG A 363 -12.44 -3.68 -7.03
CA ARG A 363 -11.44 -3.75 -8.09
C ARG A 363 -11.32 -2.37 -8.74
N PRO A 364 -10.10 -1.82 -8.88
CA PRO A 364 -9.92 -0.55 -9.54
C PRO A 364 -10.36 -0.61 -11.01
N LEU A 365 -10.92 0.50 -11.49
CA LEU A 365 -11.03 0.73 -12.93
C LEU A 365 -9.62 0.83 -13.51
N GLU A 366 -9.35 0.17 -14.62
CA GLU A 366 -8.05 0.24 -15.31
C GLU A 366 -7.94 1.55 -16.11
N THR A 367 -7.85 2.68 -15.40
CA THR A 367 -7.62 4.01 -15.97
C THR A 367 -6.14 4.24 -16.33
N PHE A 368 -5.27 3.43 -15.73
CA PHE A 368 -3.81 3.50 -15.82
C PHE A 368 -3.25 2.49 -16.81
N ARG A 369 -1.97 2.66 -17.16
CA ARG A 369 -1.24 1.79 -18.09
C ARG A 369 -0.09 1.08 -17.37
N PRO A 370 0.34 -0.12 -17.82
CA PRO A 370 1.43 -0.85 -17.19
C PRO A 370 2.78 -0.14 -17.35
N TRP A 371 3.66 -0.24 -16.35
CA TRP A 371 5.03 0.31 -16.41
C TRP A 371 5.81 -0.12 -17.63
N LYS A 372 5.70 -1.41 -17.97
CA LYS A 372 6.33 -2.05 -19.13
C LYS A 372 5.25 -2.76 -19.93
N ASN A 373 5.15 -2.44 -21.21
CA ASN A 373 4.24 -3.11 -22.13
C ASN A 373 4.78 -4.51 -22.48
N LYS A 374 4.34 -5.54 -21.73
CA LYS A 374 4.72 -6.95 -21.91
C LYS A 374 3.48 -7.82 -22.07
N ARG A 375 3.59 -9.14 -21.88
CA ARG A 375 2.41 -10.01 -21.84
C ARG A 375 1.82 -9.99 -20.42
N PRO A 376 0.47 -10.00 -20.28
CA PRO A 376 -0.18 -10.15 -18.97
C PRO A 376 0.31 -11.40 -18.22
N PRO A 377 0.18 -11.43 -16.87
CA PRO A 377 -0.43 -10.41 -16.02
C PRO A 377 0.46 -9.17 -15.84
N PHE A 378 -0.17 -8.00 -15.77
CA PHE A 378 0.52 -6.71 -15.62
C PHE A 378 0.68 -6.27 -14.17
N TYR A 379 -0.37 -6.49 -13.38
CA TYR A 379 -0.52 -5.91 -12.05
C TYR A 379 -0.58 -6.99 -10.99
N MET A 380 -0.16 -6.67 -9.77
CA MET A 380 -0.25 -7.52 -8.58
C MET A 380 -1.69 -7.62 -8.03
N PHE A 381 -2.68 -7.11 -8.76
CA PHE A 381 -4.08 -7.11 -8.41
C PHE A 381 -4.96 -7.18 -9.67
N ASN A 382 -6.22 -7.56 -9.50
CA ASN A 382 -7.20 -7.61 -10.58
C ASN A 382 -7.85 -6.24 -10.78
N THR A 383 -7.98 -5.83 -12.03
CA THR A 383 -8.68 -4.63 -12.46
C THR A 383 -10.08 -4.97 -13.02
N ARG A 384 -10.86 -3.93 -13.30
CA ARG A 384 -12.03 -3.99 -14.18
C ARG A 384 -11.84 -2.96 -15.32
N PRO A 385 -12.32 -3.25 -16.53
CA PRO A 385 -12.12 -2.35 -17.66
C PRO A 385 -12.86 -1.03 -17.45
N THR A 386 -12.44 0.01 -18.15
CA THR A 386 -13.26 1.20 -18.34
C THR A 386 -14.38 0.85 -19.33
N TYR A 387 -15.62 1.19 -18.97
CA TYR A 387 -16.80 0.78 -19.73
C TYR A 387 -17.39 1.97 -20.48
N ASN A 388 -17.83 1.74 -21.72
CA ASN A 388 -18.76 2.61 -22.44
C ASN A 388 -20.23 2.20 -22.18
N ASP A 389 -20.47 1.33 -21.20
CA ASP A 389 -21.79 0.91 -20.75
C ASP A 389 -22.29 1.86 -19.64
N PRO A 390 -23.41 2.58 -19.85
CA PRO A 390 -24.05 3.42 -18.83
C PRO A 390 -24.24 2.77 -17.46
N CYS A 391 -24.48 1.47 -17.41
CA CYS A 391 -24.77 0.73 -16.18
C CYS A 391 -23.51 0.29 -15.42
N GLN A 392 -22.33 0.47 -16.02
CA GLN A 392 -21.02 0.14 -15.42
C GLN A 392 -20.11 1.36 -15.32
N ALA A 393 -20.37 2.41 -16.11
CA ALA A 393 -19.62 3.66 -16.10
C ALA A 393 -20.12 4.57 -14.96
N PRO A 394 -19.24 5.04 -14.07
CA PRO A 394 -19.63 5.95 -12.99
C PRO A 394 -19.82 7.38 -13.48
N HIS A 395 -20.64 8.14 -12.76
CA HIS A 395 -20.48 9.59 -12.66
C HIS A 395 -19.30 9.89 -11.73
N LEU A 396 -18.37 10.73 -12.20
CA LEU A 396 -17.13 11.03 -11.49
C LEU A 396 -17.22 12.36 -10.73
N PHE A 397 -16.83 12.34 -9.47
CA PHE A 397 -16.73 13.51 -8.60
C PHE A 397 -15.34 13.53 -7.95
N SER A 398 -14.70 14.69 -7.94
CA SER A 398 -13.38 14.90 -7.32
C SER A 398 -13.54 15.67 -6.01
N PHE A 399 -12.68 15.38 -5.04
CA PHE A 399 -12.60 16.15 -3.80
C PHE A 399 -12.40 17.64 -4.09
N ASP A 400 -13.18 18.49 -3.43
CA ASP A 400 -13.24 19.93 -3.65
C ASP A 400 -12.87 20.71 -2.37
N SER A 401 -13.63 20.47 -1.29
CA SER A 401 -13.42 21.15 -0.01
C SER A 401 -13.62 20.22 1.18
N ILE A 402 -13.07 20.64 2.32
CA ILE A 402 -13.29 20.05 3.62
C ILE A 402 -13.63 21.18 4.59
N ASP A 403 -14.75 21.04 5.28
CA ASP A 403 -15.27 21.99 6.24
C ASP A 403 -15.31 21.31 7.62
N GLU A 404 -14.66 21.94 8.60
CA GLU A 404 -14.66 21.50 10.00
C GLU A 404 -15.70 22.33 10.77
N ASN A 405 -16.89 21.77 11.00
CA ASN A 405 -17.91 22.44 11.79
C ASN A 405 -17.57 22.34 13.28
N VAL A 406 -17.05 23.44 13.85
CA VAL A 406 -16.64 23.57 15.26
C VAL A 406 -17.82 23.36 16.23
N GLU A 407 -19.05 23.67 15.82
CA GLU A 407 -20.24 23.55 16.68
C GLU A 407 -20.84 22.13 16.77
N GLY A 408 -20.32 21.14 16.01
CA GLY A 408 -20.87 19.78 15.97
C GLY A 408 -19.85 18.64 16.00
N ASN A 409 -18.55 18.91 16.08
CA ASN A 409 -17.47 17.92 15.92
C ASN A 409 -17.63 17.02 14.67
N GLN A 410 -18.21 17.56 13.60
CA GLN A 410 -18.42 16.83 12.35
C GLN A 410 -17.54 17.41 11.26
N THR A 411 -16.86 16.52 10.52
CA THR A 411 -16.10 16.87 9.34
C THR A 411 -16.97 16.59 8.12
N VAL A 412 -17.16 17.60 7.27
CA VAL A 412 -17.89 17.46 6.01
C VAL A 412 -16.91 17.64 4.86
N THR A 413 -16.88 16.67 3.95
CA THR A 413 -16.09 16.76 2.70
C THR A 413 -17.03 16.91 1.51
N THR A 414 -16.74 17.86 0.64
CA THR A 414 -17.51 18.11 -0.58
C THR A 414 -16.74 17.58 -1.78
N TYR A 415 -17.45 16.86 -2.66
CA TYR A 415 -16.95 16.36 -3.93
C TYR A 415 -17.78 16.97 -5.06
N SER A 416 -17.10 17.57 -6.02
CA SER A 416 -17.72 18.28 -7.14
C SER A 416 -17.59 17.45 -8.42
N ARG A 417 -18.63 17.46 -9.25
CA ARG A 417 -18.66 16.71 -10.51
C ARG A 417 -17.48 17.12 -11.40
N THR A 418 -16.67 16.14 -11.78
CA THR A 418 -15.45 16.37 -12.57
C THR A 418 -15.79 16.76 -14.01
N ALA A 419 -16.71 16.03 -14.63
CA ALA A 419 -17.17 16.24 -15.99
C ALA A 419 -18.55 15.59 -16.20
N PRO A 420 -19.32 16.01 -17.22
CA PRO A 420 -20.49 15.26 -17.68
C PRO A 420 -20.10 13.83 -18.08
N ARG A 421 -20.91 12.84 -17.72
CA ARG A 421 -20.63 11.42 -18.03
C ARG A 421 -20.63 11.14 -19.54
N GLY A 422 -21.41 11.89 -20.31
CA GLY A 422 -21.49 11.75 -21.77
C GLY A 422 -22.14 10.44 -22.25
N LEU A 423 -22.85 9.75 -21.35
CA LEU A 423 -23.57 8.51 -21.62
C LEU A 423 -25.05 8.67 -21.24
N PRO A 424 -25.98 8.00 -21.94
CA PRO A 424 -27.39 8.01 -21.57
C PRO A 424 -27.60 7.37 -20.19
N PRO A 425 -28.77 7.55 -19.55
CA PRO A 425 -29.10 6.86 -18.31
C PRO A 425 -29.05 5.33 -18.45
N CYS A 426 -28.67 4.64 -17.38
CA CYS A 426 -28.71 3.18 -17.34
C CYS A 426 -30.16 2.67 -17.44
N SER A 427 -30.41 1.72 -18.34
CA SER A 427 -31.74 1.11 -18.51
C SER A 427 -32.22 0.34 -17.27
N SER A 428 -31.29 -0.18 -16.46
CA SER A 428 -31.58 -0.94 -15.24
C SER A 428 -31.91 -0.05 -14.03
N SER A 429 -31.70 1.27 -14.11
CA SER A 429 -31.99 2.19 -13.01
C SER A 429 -33.46 2.65 -12.95
N ALA A 430 -34.35 2.05 -13.75
CA ALA A 430 -35.72 2.53 -13.95
C ALA A 430 -35.79 4.00 -14.40
N ASN A 431 -34.82 4.44 -15.21
CA ASN A 431 -34.62 5.82 -15.66
C ASN A 431 -34.31 6.85 -14.55
N HIS A 432 -33.90 6.41 -13.36
CA HIS A 432 -33.33 7.30 -12.36
C HIS A 432 -31.90 7.68 -12.76
N SER A 433 -31.77 8.80 -13.48
CA SER A 433 -30.46 9.37 -13.84
C SER A 433 -29.86 10.15 -12.68
N ALA A 434 -28.55 10.04 -12.47
CA ALA A 434 -27.78 10.84 -11.51
C ALA A 434 -27.13 12.08 -12.17
N ASP A 435 -27.46 12.43 -13.42
CA ASP A 435 -26.84 13.55 -14.15
C ASP A 435 -27.06 14.91 -13.48
N PHE A 436 -28.19 15.11 -12.80
CA PHE A 436 -28.52 16.37 -12.12
C PHE A 436 -27.68 16.60 -10.85
N ILE A 437 -27.09 15.55 -10.27
CA ILE A 437 -26.24 15.68 -9.09
C ILE A 437 -24.95 16.39 -9.48
N THR A 438 -24.66 17.52 -8.87
CA THR A 438 -23.41 18.27 -9.11
C THR A 438 -22.45 18.14 -7.94
N LYS A 439 -22.97 17.83 -6.74
CA LYS A 439 -22.19 17.74 -5.51
C LYS A 439 -22.57 16.54 -4.67
N ILE A 440 -21.57 15.95 -4.03
CA ILE A 440 -21.74 14.93 -2.99
C ILE A 440 -21.10 15.48 -1.72
N GLN A 441 -21.85 15.50 -0.62
CA GLN A 441 -21.34 15.87 0.70
C GLN A 441 -21.23 14.61 1.55
N VAL A 442 -20.03 14.35 2.07
CA VAL A 442 -19.77 13.19 2.93
C VAL A 442 -19.50 13.69 4.35
N THR A 443 -20.36 13.29 5.28
CA THR A 443 -20.26 13.65 6.70
C THR A 443 -19.63 12.52 7.49
N LEU A 444 -18.58 12.84 8.24
CA LEU A 444 -17.90 11.91 9.14
C LEU A 444 -18.37 12.08 10.59
N PRO A 445 -18.50 10.97 11.35
CA PRO A 445 -18.75 11.04 12.78
C PRO A 445 -17.51 11.52 13.54
N ALA A 446 -17.75 12.23 14.66
CA ALA A 446 -16.73 12.81 15.54
C ALA A 446 -15.75 11.79 16.13
N ILE A 447 -16.23 10.57 16.40
CA ILE A 447 -15.46 9.51 17.04
C ILE A 447 -15.03 8.52 15.97
N ARG A 448 -13.73 8.25 15.90
CA ARG A 448 -13.18 7.10 15.15
C ARG A 448 -13.76 5.84 15.79
N LEU A 449 -14.52 5.08 15.00
CA LEU A 449 -15.07 3.81 15.44
C LEU A 449 -13.93 2.79 15.47
N GLU A 450 -13.23 2.70 16.60
CA GLU A 450 -11.99 1.93 16.68
C GLU A 450 -12.15 0.41 16.46
N ALA A 451 -11.05 -0.13 15.91
CA ALA A 451 -10.50 -1.48 16.02
C ALA A 451 -11.15 -2.67 15.28
N ARG A 452 -12.32 -2.56 14.63
CA ARG A 452 -12.89 -3.70 13.86
C ARG A 452 -13.14 -3.50 12.36
N GLY A 453 -12.66 -2.38 11.81
CA GLY A 453 -12.41 -2.23 10.38
C GLY A 453 -13.67 -2.16 9.52
N LYS A 454 -13.76 -1.07 8.77
CA LYS A 454 -14.80 -0.67 7.79
C LYS A 454 -15.84 0.26 8.39
N ASP A 455 -15.85 1.48 7.85
CA ASP A 455 -17.02 2.35 7.93
C ASP A 455 -18.10 1.81 6.97
N CYS A 456 -19.35 1.96 7.39
CA CYS A 456 -20.52 1.81 6.55
C CYS A 456 -21.05 3.21 6.21
N CYS A 457 -21.87 3.33 5.17
CA CYS A 457 -22.52 4.60 4.86
C CYS A 457 -24.00 4.45 4.55
N ASP A 458 -24.74 5.49 4.93
CA ASP A 458 -26.12 5.69 4.51
C ASP A 458 -26.20 6.91 3.59
N ILE A 459 -27.21 6.92 2.73
CA ILE A 459 -27.44 8.00 1.78
C ILE A 459 -28.69 8.75 2.23
N ALA A 460 -28.54 10.06 2.41
CA ALA A 460 -29.56 10.95 2.89
C ALA A 460 -29.92 11.99 1.82
N HIS A 461 -31.17 12.46 1.85
CA HIS A 461 -31.61 13.55 1.00
C HIS A 461 -31.00 14.87 1.49
N ALA A 462 -30.37 15.61 0.58
CA ALA A 462 -29.96 16.99 0.84
C ALA A 462 -31.13 17.95 0.60
N PRO A 463 -31.14 19.14 1.22
CA PRO A 463 -32.14 20.19 0.92
C PRO A 463 -32.08 20.69 -0.53
N ASP A 464 -30.88 20.72 -1.11
CA ASP A 464 -30.65 21.06 -2.52
C ASP A 464 -30.76 19.80 -3.38
N ILE A 465 -31.61 19.83 -4.40
CA ILE A 465 -31.83 18.72 -5.33
C ILE A 465 -30.55 18.33 -6.08
N ASN A 466 -29.64 19.29 -6.35
CA ASN A 466 -28.40 19.00 -7.07
C ASN A 466 -27.29 18.44 -6.16
N THR A 467 -27.59 18.24 -4.89
CA THR A 467 -26.66 17.76 -3.88
C THR A 467 -27.17 16.45 -3.29
N THR A 468 -26.27 15.52 -2.98
CA THR A 468 -26.59 14.32 -2.23
C THR A 468 -25.71 14.23 -0.99
N GLN A 469 -26.27 13.69 0.10
CA GLN A 469 -25.53 13.51 1.35
C GLN A 469 -25.23 12.04 1.60
N VAL A 470 -23.99 11.76 1.99
CA VAL A 470 -23.54 10.44 2.43
C VAL A 470 -23.07 10.59 3.87
N ILE A 471 -23.62 9.77 4.76
CA ILE A 471 -23.29 9.82 6.19
C ILE A 471 -22.51 8.56 6.52
N TYR A 472 -21.28 8.72 6.99
CA TYR A 472 -20.48 7.60 7.48
C TYR A 472 -20.94 7.21 8.88
N ARG A 473 -20.96 5.90 9.15
CA ARG A 473 -21.36 5.34 10.43
C ARG A 473 -20.67 4.00 10.69
N ALA A 474 -20.85 3.50 11.90
CA ALA A 474 -20.47 2.14 12.23
C ALA A 474 -21.29 1.15 11.42
N CYS A 475 -20.63 0.09 10.96
CA CYS A 475 -21.34 -1.07 10.46
C CYS A 475 -22.07 -1.78 11.60
N MET A 476 -23.30 -2.22 11.34
CA MET A 476 -24.09 -2.99 12.30
C MET A 476 -23.54 -4.43 12.37
N GLU A 477 -23.77 -5.10 13.50
CA GLU A 477 -23.35 -6.49 13.66
C GLU A 477 -24.05 -7.38 12.62
N GLY A 478 -23.27 -8.17 11.87
CA GLY A 478 -23.79 -9.02 10.80
C GLY A 478 -24.29 -8.28 9.55
N GLU A 479 -24.06 -6.96 9.43
CA GLU A 479 -24.51 -6.18 8.27
C GLU A 479 -23.89 -6.70 6.97
N ILE A 480 -24.75 -7.21 6.09
CA ILE A 480 -24.37 -7.56 4.72
C ILE A 480 -24.44 -6.29 3.88
N ILE A 481 -23.26 -5.74 3.58
CA ILE A 481 -23.09 -4.59 2.69
C ILE A 481 -23.03 -5.14 1.25
N ALA A 482 -24.18 -5.58 0.72
CA ALA A 482 -24.32 -6.16 -0.62
C ALA A 482 -25.36 -5.44 -1.50
#